data_AF-A0A8C0B392-F1
#
_entry.id   AF-A0A8C0B392-F1
#
_cell.length_a   1.000
_cell.length_b   1.000
_cell.length_c   1.000
_cell.angle_alpha   90.00
_cell.angle_beta   90.00
_cell.angle_gamma   90.00
#
_symmetry.space_group_name_H-M   'P 1'
#
loop_
_entity.id
_entity.type
_entity.pdbx_description
1 polymer ?
#
loop_
_entity_poly.entity_id
_entity_poly.type
_entity_poly.pdbx_seq_one_letter_code
_entity_poly.pdbx_strand_id
1 'polypeptide(L)'
;MSEKDCDKESCSALELLDFKNALKQFQKLVEKMVTQKTKERLGLYIKDDDEIDYDKFYTTTQTLFGAEVKDHNIKTFFRKISNNLDARTEWCEIFGYFIGESDAMSSQMKEENMVFLVSEKQQITHAVVKRQDVLKGIVKVPHLDFTITSSQKGVLTIFNNQGDQTAINDTAWITGCDFLPQLKCVVAVTERTVIVWDYKSKGSQNNCFVIKPMENGLLCVCTVTMSDHLAKDNILMGDDKGYVHLLTVTSDHFGLKQSKSKGKKESQLQVLDSKTFNIVKRKLHDDWVVKIKYISDLNCFGSCSSDSIHSFVLDDIKRLEDNLPVKEFSVPKGVNAFTYCGKAKVIVTGGKYWGVFQEIVLL
;
A
#
# COMPACT_ATOMS: atom_id res chain seq x y z
N MET A 1 -16.04 -41.57 2.24
CA MET A 1 -17.01 -41.36 1.17
C MET A 1 -17.71 -40.04 1.47
N SER A 2 -17.11 -38.86 1.31
CA SER A 2 -16.35 -38.28 0.17
C SER A 2 -17.12 -38.31 -1.13
N GLU A 3 -17.75 -37.18 -1.46
CA GLU A 3 -17.92 -36.60 -2.80
C GLU A 3 -18.84 -35.39 -2.69
N LYS A 4 -18.28 -34.17 -2.60
CA LYS A 4 -18.93 -32.92 -3.05
C LYS A 4 -18.08 -31.63 -2.98
N ASP A 5 -16.75 -31.72 -2.95
CA ASP A 5 -15.87 -30.52 -2.96
C ASP A 5 -15.02 -30.37 -4.23
N CYS A 6 -15.35 -31.06 -5.34
CA CYS A 6 -14.45 -31.11 -6.50
C CYS A 6 -14.77 -30.14 -7.67
N ASP A 7 -15.81 -29.31 -7.59
CA ASP A 7 -16.30 -28.57 -8.79
C ASP A 7 -16.06 -27.06 -8.79
N LYS A 8 -15.55 -26.45 -7.70
CA LYS A 8 -15.32 -24.99 -7.64
C LYS A 8 -13.94 -24.54 -8.13
N GLU A 9 -12.90 -25.35 -7.95
CA GLU A 9 -11.54 -25.01 -8.42
C GLU A 9 -11.35 -25.28 -9.93
N SER A 10 -12.11 -26.22 -10.50
CA SER A 10 -12.08 -26.52 -11.94
C SER A 10 -12.83 -25.47 -12.77
N CYS A 11 -13.92 -24.92 -12.23
CA CYS A 11 -14.73 -23.89 -12.89
C CYS A 11 -13.95 -22.57 -13.06
N SER A 12 -13.23 -22.11 -12.04
CA SER A 12 -12.45 -20.86 -12.09
C SER A 12 -11.22 -20.96 -13.00
N ALA A 13 -10.61 -22.14 -13.10
CA ALA A 13 -9.49 -22.40 -14.00
C ALA A 13 -9.91 -22.40 -15.48
N LEU A 14 -11.11 -22.90 -15.77
CA LEU A 14 -11.71 -22.86 -17.12
C LEU A 14 -12.08 -21.43 -17.53
N GLU A 15 -12.71 -20.66 -16.64
CA GLU A 15 -13.04 -19.24 -16.88
C GLU A 15 -11.78 -18.38 -17.14
N LEU A 16 -10.68 -18.63 -16.40
CA LEU A 16 -9.38 -17.99 -16.62
C LEU A 16 -8.76 -18.34 -17.97
N LEU A 17 -8.90 -19.59 -18.42
CA LEU A 17 -8.37 -20.06 -19.69
C LEU A 17 -9.16 -19.46 -20.87
N ASP A 18 -10.47 -19.36 -20.72
CA ASP A 18 -11.38 -18.77 -21.71
C ASP A 18 -11.14 -17.27 -21.85
N PHE A 19 -10.98 -16.54 -20.75
CA PHE A 19 -10.65 -15.11 -20.78
C PHE A 19 -9.29 -14.83 -21.44
N LYS A 20 -8.27 -15.63 -21.12
CA LYS A 20 -6.94 -15.50 -21.76
C LYS A 20 -6.99 -15.73 -23.26
N ASN A 21 -7.84 -16.66 -23.71
CA ASN A 21 -8.05 -16.91 -25.13
C ASN A 21 -8.83 -15.75 -25.80
N ALA A 22 -9.85 -15.22 -25.14
CA ALA A 22 -10.60 -14.06 -25.60
C ALA A 22 -9.70 -12.82 -25.77
N LEU A 23 -8.79 -12.58 -24.81
CA LEU A 23 -7.81 -11.49 -24.87
C LEU A 23 -6.89 -11.63 -26.10
N LYS A 24 -6.39 -12.83 -26.39
CA LYS A 24 -5.55 -13.09 -27.58
C LYS A 24 -6.30 -12.86 -28.88
N GLN A 25 -7.58 -13.25 -28.94
CA GLN A 25 -8.42 -13.00 -30.13
C GLN A 25 -8.71 -11.51 -30.30
N PHE A 26 -8.97 -10.81 -29.20
CA PHE A 26 -9.17 -9.36 -29.20
C PHE A 26 -7.91 -8.61 -29.63
N GLN A 27 -6.73 -9.02 -29.17
CA GLN A 27 -5.47 -8.43 -29.59
C GLN A 27 -5.28 -8.55 -31.12
N LYS A 28 -5.54 -9.72 -31.69
CA LYS A 28 -5.50 -9.92 -33.15
C LYS A 28 -6.49 -9.03 -33.90
N LEU A 29 -7.69 -8.84 -33.35
CA LEU A 29 -8.71 -7.94 -33.91
C LEU A 29 -8.21 -6.49 -33.97
N VAL A 30 -7.62 -6.01 -32.88
CA VAL A 30 -7.05 -4.65 -32.80
C VAL A 30 -5.86 -4.49 -33.73
N GLU A 31 -4.95 -5.47 -33.81
CA GLU A 31 -3.81 -5.44 -34.74
C GLU A 31 -4.27 -5.38 -36.21
N LYS A 32 -5.31 -6.16 -36.58
CA LYS A 32 -5.90 -6.12 -37.94
C LYS A 32 -6.52 -4.75 -38.22
N MET A 33 -7.23 -4.17 -37.25
CA MET A 33 -7.83 -2.84 -37.38
C MET A 33 -6.78 -1.73 -37.52
N VAL A 34 -5.72 -1.73 -36.71
CA VAL A 34 -4.63 -0.76 -36.79
C VAL A 34 -3.91 -0.86 -38.14
N THR A 35 -3.69 -2.08 -38.64
CA THR A 35 -3.08 -2.32 -39.95
C THR A 35 -3.97 -1.79 -41.07
N GLN A 36 -5.28 -2.03 -41.00
CA GLN A 36 -6.25 -1.49 -41.94
C GLN A 36 -6.24 0.04 -41.96
N LYS A 37 -6.38 0.69 -40.80
CA LYS A 37 -6.39 2.17 -40.69
C LYS A 37 -5.06 2.81 -41.10
N THR A 38 -3.94 2.13 -40.88
CA THR A 38 -2.63 2.55 -41.39
C THR A 38 -2.59 2.52 -42.92
N LYS A 39 -3.08 1.46 -43.54
CA LYS A 39 -3.18 1.35 -45.01
C LYS A 39 -4.13 2.39 -45.62
N GLU A 40 -5.25 2.67 -44.95
CA GLU A 40 -6.21 3.72 -45.35
C GLU A 40 -5.52 5.10 -45.37
N ARG A 41 -4.74 5.45 -44.34
CA ARG A 41 -3.99 6.71 -44.29
C ARG A 41 -2.91 6.83 -45.36
N LEU A 42 -2.27 5.72 -45.71
CA LEU A 42 -1.24 5.68 -46.76
C LEU A 42 -1.83 5.66 -48.18
N GLY A 43 -3.16 5.63 -48.34
CA GLY A 43 -3.81 5.52 -49.64
C GLY A 43 -3.61 4.16 -50.33
N LEU A 44 -3.15 3.16 -49.58
CA LEU A 44 -2.82 1.80 -50.06
C LEU A 44 -3.93 0.79 -49.74
N TYR A 45 -5.09 1.25 -49.28
CA TYR A 45 -6.17 0.39 -48.87
C TYR A 45 -7.08 0.01 -50.04
N ILE A 46 -7.25 -1.30 -50.23
CA ILE A 46 -8.21 -1.88 -51.16
C ILE A 46 -9.32 -2.48 -50.29
N LYS A 47 -10.57 -2.10 -50.56
CA LYS A 47 -11.73 -2.67 -49.87
C LYS A 47 -11.82 -4.16 -50.16
N ASP A 48 -11.96 -4.95 -49.11
CA ASP A 48 -12.09 -6.40 -49.14
C ASP A 48 -13.21 -6.81 -48.16
N ASP A 49 -13.80 -8.00 -48.33
CA ASP A 49 -14.85 -8.56 -47.45
C ASP A 49 -14.36 -8.70 -45.99
N ASP A 50 -13.04 -8.61 -45.82
CA ASP A 50 -12.34 -8.68 -44.56
C ASP A 50 -12.21 -7.34 -43.80
N GLU A 51 -12.82 -6.26 -44.31
CA GLU A 51 -12.90 -4.94 -43.67
C GLU A 51 -13.46 -5.06 -42.24
N ILE A 52 -12.81 -4.38 -41.28
CA ILE A 52 -13.28 -4.22 -39.91
C ILE A 52 -13.91 -2.82 -39.80
N ASP A 53 -15.22 -2.78 -39.97
CA ASP A 53 -16.03 -1.63 -39.61
C ASP A 53 -16.40 -1.65 -38.12
N TYR A 54 -17.13 -0.62 -37.68
CA TYR A 54 -17.57 -0.52 -36.29
C TYR A 54 -18.48 -1.69 -35.90
N ASP A 55 -19.37 -2.13 -36.78
CA ASP A 55 -20.37 -3.15 -36.46
C ASP A 55 -19.74 -4.53 -36.30
N LYS A 56 -18.75 -4.87 -37.15
CA LYS A 56 -17.95 -6.09 -37.04
C LYS A 56 -17.04 -6.05 -35.81
N PHE A 57 -16.43 -4.90 -35.52
CA PHE A 57 -15.65 -4.71 -34.30
C PHE A 57 -16.50 -4.87 -33.03
N TYR A 58 -17.69 -4.26 -33.02
CA TYR A 58 -18.65 -4.33 -31.92
C TYR A 58 -19.12 -5.77 -31.70
N THR A 59 -19.58 -6.45 -32.75
CA THR A 59 -20.08 -7.84 -32.67
C THR A 59 -18.99 -8.79 -32.18
N THR A 60 -17.77 -8.64 -32.70
CA THR A 60 -16.65 -9.49 -32.28
C THR A 60 -16.26 -9.24 -30.83
N THR A 61 -16.18 -7.97 -30.40
CA THR A 61 -15.88 -7.61 -29.01
C THR A 61 -16.95 -8.13 -28.04
N GLN A 62 -18.22 -8.01 -28.41
CA GLN A 62 -19.35 -8.50 -27.63
C GLN A 62 -19.34 -10.03 -27.52
N THR A 63 -18.91 -10.73 -28.57
CA THR A 63 -18.75 -12.19 -28.56
C THR A 63 -17.61 -12.64 -27.65
N LEU A 64 -16.54 -11.84 -27.56
CA LEU A 64 -15.34 -12.16 -26.77
C LEU A 64 -15.52 -11.92 -25.28
N PHE A 65 -16.19 -10.85 -24.88
CA PHE A 65 -16.29 -10.43 -23.47
C PHE A 65 -17.71 -10.35 -22.92
N GLY A 66 -18.73 -10.60 -23.75
CA GLY A 66 -20.12 -10.57 -23.34
C GLY A 66 -20.55 -9.21 -22.77
N ALA A 67 -21.46 -9.25 -21.78
CA ALA A 67 -22.02 -8.06 -21.16
C ALA A 67 -21.05 -7.29 -20.23
N GLU A 68 -19.82 -7.81 -20.02
CA GLU A 68 -18.82 -7.16 -19.17
C GLU A 68 -18.28 -5.86 -19.81
N VAL A 69 -18.36 -5.76 -21.14
CA VAL A 69 -17.94 -4.59 -21.90
C VAL A 69 -19.16 -3.77 -22.30
N LYS A 70 -19.19 -2.51 -21.87
CA LYS A 70 -20.31 -1.60 -22.16
C LYS A 70 -20.19 -0.99 -23.57
N ASP A 71 -21.32 -0.86 -24.26
CA ASP A 71 -21.39 -0.33 -25.64
C ASP A 71 -20.66 1.00 -25.84
N HIS A 72 -20.79 1.92 -24.86
CA HIS A 72 -20.15 3.23 -24.93
C HIS A 72 -18.62 3.14 -24.88
N ASN A 73 -18.06 2.17 -24.15
CA ASN A 73 -16.63 1.95 -24.07
C ASN A 73 -16.10 1.40 -25.40
N ILE A 74 -16.79 0.41 -26.00
CA ILE A 74 -16.43 -0.14 -27.32
C ILE A 74 -16.40 0.98 -28.36
N LYS A 75 -17.43 1.85 -28.36
CA LYS A 75 -17.54 2.98 -29.28
C LYS A 75 -16.42 4.01 -29.08
N THR A 76 -16.09 4.31 -27.84
CA THR A 76 -15.03 5.28 -27.50
C THR A 76 -13.66 4.74 -27.88
N PHE A 77 -13.40 3.47 -27.58
CA PHE A 77 -12.18 2.75 -27.91
C PHE A 77 -11.96 2.66 -29.43
N PHE A 78 -13.00 2.26 -30.18
CA PHE A 78 -12.97 2.21 -31.65
C PHE A 78 -12.63 3.57 -32.27
N ARG A 79 -13.27 4.64 -31.77
CA ARG A 79 -13.03 6.02 -32.23
C ARG A 79 -11.59 6.45 -31.92
N LYS A 80 -11.05 6.10 -30.76
CA LYS A 80 -9.69 6.43 -30.34
C LYS A 80 -8.65 5.78 -31.26
N ILE A 81 -8.79 4.49 -31.54
CA ILE A 81 -7.91 3.76 -32.47
C ILE A 81 -8.01 4.33 -33.88
N SER A 82 -9.22 4.66 -34.35
CA SER A 82 -9.44 5.21 -35.69
C SER A 82 -8.81 6.59 -35.87
N ASN A 83 -8.85 7.44 -34.83
CA ASN A 83 -8.39 8.82 -34.91
C ASN A 83 -6.90 8.99 -34.57
N ASN A 84 -6.34 8.15 -33.69
CA ASN A 84 -4.96 8.28 -33.19
C ASN A 84 -4.22 6.93 -33.18
N LEU A 85 -3.59 6.57 -34.31
CA LEU A 85 -2.85 5.31 -34.45
C LEU A 85 -1.55 5.25 -33.62
N ASP A 86 -0.96 6.40 -33.29
CA ASP A 86 0.28 6.49 -32.49
C ASP A 86 0.04 6.60 -30.98
N ALA A 87 -1.22 6.74 -30.55
CA ALA A 87 -1.54 6.82 -29.14
C ALA A 87 -1.43 5.43 -28.50
N ARG A 88 -0.59 5.30 -27.46
CA ARG A 88 -0.56 4.11 -26.60
C ARG A 88 -1.98 3.88 -26.07
N THR A 89 -2.62 2.83 -26.57
CA THR A 89 -3.97 2.46 -26.18
C THR A 89 -3.84 1.37 -25.13
N GLU A 90 -4.22 1.67 -23.90
CA GLU A 90 -4.17 0.70 -22.81
C GLU A 90 -5.39 -0.21 -22.86
N TRP A 91 -5.19 -1.53 -22.79
CA TRP A 91 -6.25 -2.53 -22.91
C TRP A 91 -7.39 -2.35 -21.91
N CYS A 92 -7.09 -1.78 -20.74
CA CYS A 92 -8.05 -1.54 -19.67
C CYS A 92 -9.13 -0.49 -20.04
N GLU A 93 -8.91 0.33 -21.08
CA GLU A 93 -9.87 1.35 -21.51
C GLU A 93 -11.17 0.76 -22.05
N ILE A 94 -11.14 -0.42 -22.69
CA ILE A 94 -12.36 -1.05 -23.22
C ILE A 94 -13.31 -1.49 -22.11
N PHE A 95 -12.78 -1.77 -20.92
CA PHE A 95 -13.55 -2.12 -19.74
C PHE A 95 -13.95 -0.88 -18.91
N GLY A 96 -13.58 0.32 -19.35
CA GLY A 96 -13.94 1.58 -18.67
C GLY A 96 -13.03 1.95 -17.50
N TYR A 97 -11.85 1.33 -17.36
CA TYR A 97 -10.93 1.59 -16.23
C TYR A 97 -10.23 2.95 -16.30
N PHE A 98 -10.26 3.63 -17.44
CA PHE A 98 -9.72 4.97 -17.63
C PHE A 98 -10.69 5.85 -18.41
N ILE A 99 -11.79 6.25 -17.78
CA ILE A 99 -12.48 7.46 -18.21
C ILE A 99 -11.56 8.61 -17.79
N GLY A 100 -10.77 9.13 -18.75
CA GLY A 100 -10.03 10.35 -18.53
C GLY A 100 -10.96 11.47 -18.06
N GLU A 101 -10.45 12.36 -17.21
CA GLU A 101 -11.15 13.49 -16.56
C GLU A 101 -11.76 14.54 -17.53
N SER A 102 -12.06 14.21 -18.79
CA SER A 102 -12.48 15.18 -19.80
C SER A 102 -13.94 15.11 -20.22
N ASP A 103 -14.84 14.44 -19.51
CA ASP A 103 -16.28 14.58 -19.75
C ASP A 103 -17.07 14.77 -18.45
N ALA A 104 -17.37 16.02 -18.14
CA ALA A 104 -18.22 16.49 -17.05
C ALA A 104 -19.73 16.18 -17.27
N MET A 105 -20.07 15.05 -17.90
CA MET A 105 -21.46 14.59 -18.05
C MET A 105 -21.56 13.06 -17.91
N SER A 106 -21.55 12.56 -16.67
CA SER A 106 -22.10 11.23 -16.38
C SER A 106 -22.63 11.12 -14.95
N SER A 107 -23.48 12.08 -14.53
CA SER A 107 -24.17 12.03 -13.23
C SER A 107 -25.38 11.07 -13.18
N GLN A 108 -25.48 10.08 -14.07
CA GLN A 108 -26.71 9.26 -14.18
C GLN A 108 -26.53 7.75 -14.43
N MET A 109 -25.37 7.14 -14.16
CA MET A 109 -25.21 5.68 -14.39
C MET A 109 -24.91 4.87 -13.11
N LYS A 110 -26.02 4.52 -12.44
CA LYS A 110 -26.29 3.35 -11.57
C LYS A 110 -25.10 2.53 -11.02
N GLU A 111 -24.81 2.78 -9.75
CA GLU A 111 -24.85 1.91 -8.55
C GLU A 111 -24.54 0.38 -8.58
N GLU A 112 -24.37 -0.30 -9.72
CA GLU A 112 -24.28 -1.78 -9.74
C GLU A 112 -22.88 -2.38 -9.95
N ASN A 113 -21.84 -1.55 -10.19
CA ASN A 113 -20.44 -2.01 -10.28
C ASN A 113 -19.59 -1.51 -9.09
N MET A 114 -20.01 -1.81 -7.86
CA MET A 114 -19.37 -1.31 -6.63
C MET A 114 -18.23 -2.16 -6.05
N VAL A 115 -17.78 -3.24 -6.72
CA VAL A 115 -16.74 -4.11 -6.13
C VAL A 115 -15.32 -3.53 -6.26
N PHE A 116 -15.05 -2.63 -7.23
CA PHE A 116 -13.68 -2.16 -7.50
C PHE A 116 -13.50 -0.66 -7.80
N LEU A 117 -14.55 0.16 -7.71
CA LEU A 117 -14.36 1.61 -7.57
C LEU A 117 -14.12 1.90 -6.10
N VAL A 118 -13.00 2.57 -5.78
CA VAL A 118 -12.76 3.19 -4.46
C VAL A 118 -14.09 3.78 -4.01
N SER A 119 -14.65 3.29 -2.88
CA SER A 119 -15.94 3.77 -2.39
C SER A 119 -15.99 5.28 -2.53
N GLU A 120 -17.00 5.78 -3.25
CA GLU A 120 -17.30 7.20 -3.27
C GLU A 120 -17.28 7.64 -1.81
N LYS A 121 -16.39 8.60 -1.49
CA LYS A 121 -16.03 8.92 -0.11
C LYS A 121 -17.26 9.50 0.57
N GLN A 122 -18.11 8.63 1.12
CA GLN A 122 -19.39 9.02 1.68
C GLN A 122 -19.08 9.73 3.00
N GLN A 123 -19.11 11.05 2.96
CA GLN A 123 -18.90 11.86 4.14
C GLN A 123 -20.16 11.76 5.00
N ILE A 124 -20.13 10.89 6.01
CA ILE A 124 -21.18 10.83 7.03
C ILE A 124 -21.06 12.12 7.87
N THR A 125 -21.82 13.15 7.51
CA THR A 125 -21.87 14.42 8.22
C THR A 125 -22.70 14.25 9.50
N HIS A 126 -22.05 13.92 10.60
CA HIS A 126 -22.66 14.11 11.91
C HIS A 126 -22.64 15.60 12.28
N ALA A 127 -23.78 16.13 12.73
CA ALA A 127 -24.00 17.53 13.12
C ALA A 127 -23.28 17.97 14.41
N VAL A 128 -22.08 17.45 14.67
CA VAL A 128 -21.21 17.87 15.76
C VAL A 128 -19.90 18.27 15.13
N VAL A 129 -19.47 19.52 15.35
CA VAL A 129 -18.20 20.08 14.90
C VAL A 129 -17.05 19.21 15.44
N LYS A 130 -16.72 18.14 14.72
CA LYS A 130 -15.55 17.30 14.98
C LYS A 130 -14.45 17.81 14.07
N ARG A 131 -13.40 18.36 14.69
CA ARG A 131 -12.15 18.72 14.01
C ARG A 131 -11.80 17.62 13.00
N GLN A 132 -11.77 17.94 11.71
CA GLN A 132 -11.30 17.01 10.68
C GLN A 132 -9.87 16.61 11.03
N ASP A 133 -9.63 15.32 11.18
CA ASP A 133 -8.32 14.75 11.47
C ASP A 133 -8.10 13.56 10.56
N VAL A 134 -6.85 13.36 10.14
CA VAL A 134 -6.48 12.31 9.18
C VAL A 134 -5.76 11.23 9.96
N LEU A 135 -6.32 10.02 9.95
CA LEU A 135 -5.61 8.86 10.46
C LEU A 135 -4.42 8.56 9.54
N LYS A 136 -3.24 8.45 10.15
CA LYS A 136 -1.98 8.18 9.44
C LYS A 136 -1.58 6.72 9.52
N GLY A 137 -1.97 6.03 10.60
CA GLY A 137 -1.72 4.61 10.80
C GLY A 137 -2.89 3.93 11.50
N ILE A 138 -3.15 2.69 11.08
CA ILE A 138 -4.07 1.76 11.74
C ILE A 138 -3.36 0.41 11.81
N VAL A 139 -3.16 -0.08 13.03
CA VAL A 139 -2.45 -1.34 13.28
C VAL A 139 -3.30 -2.22 14.17
N LYS A 140 -3.71 -3.38 13.64
CA LYS A 140 -4.40 -4.41 14.41
C LYS A 140 -3.36 -5.29 15.09
N VAL A 141 -3.55 -5.57 16.37
CA VAL A 141 -2.70 -6.47 17.17
C VAL A 141 -3.52 -7.71 17.54
N PRO A 142 -3.51 -8.79 16.72
CA PRO A 142 -4.48 -9.87 16.85
C PRO A 142 -4.38 -10.63 18.16
N HIS A 143 -3.18 -10.79 18.73
CA HIS A 143 -2.96 -11.55 19.95
C HIS A 143 -3.41 -10.83 21.23
N LEU A 144 -3.75 -9.54 21.14
CA LEU A 144 -4.24 -8.72 22.27
C LEU A 144 -5.63 -8.14 22.00
N ASP A 145 -6.25 -8.48 20.86
CA ASP A 145 -7.59 -8.06 20.47
C ASP A 145 -7.85 -6.54 20.53
N PHE A 146 -6.84 -5.74 20.18
CA PHE A 146 -6.99 -4.30 20.05
C PHE A 146 -6.46 -3.75 18.73
N THR A 147 -6.89 -2.54 18.41
CA THR A 147 -6.45 -1.76 17.25
C THR A 147 -5.82 -0.46 17.72
N ILE A 148 -4.61 -0.16 17.24
CA ILE A 148 -3.92 1.11 17.45
C ILE A 148 -4.25 2.01 16.26
N THR A 149 -4.53 3.27 16.52
CA THR A 149 -4.63 4.30 15.50
C THR A 149 -3.74 5.48 15.84
N SER A 150 -3.07 6.04 14.83
CA SER A 150 -2.39 7.32 14.93
C SER A 150 -3.08 8.36 14.06
N SER A 151 -3.21 9.58 14.58
CA SER A 151 -3.73 10.72 13.84
C SER A 151 -2.64 11.73 13.53
N GLN A 152 -2.85 12.48 12.45
CA GLN A 152 -1.96 13.57 12.07
C GLN A 152 -1.87 14.61 13.18
N LYS A 153 -2.92 14.85 13.97
CA LYS A 153 -2.89 15.83 15.07
C LYS A 153 -2.23 15.35 16.37
N GLY A 154 -1.49 14.24 16.30
CA GLY A 154 -0.70 13.77 17.44
C GLY A 154 -1.47 12.87 18.41
N VAL A 155 -2.64 12.36 18.02
CA VAL A 155 -3.43 11.48 18.87
C VAL A 155 -3.05 10.02 18.59
N LEU A 156 -2.58 9.31 19.61
CA LEU A 156 -2.47 7.84 19.58
C LEU A 156 -3.62 7.28 20.40
N THR A 157 -4.37 6.36 19.81
CA THR A 157 -5.51 5.71 20.46
C THR A 157 -5.41 4.20 20.32
N ILE A 158 -5.71 3.48 21.40
CA ILE A 158 -5.96 2.05 21.40
C ILE A 158 -7.45 1.83 21.59
N PHE A 159 -8.04 1.06 20.67
CA PHE A 159 -9.39 0.57 20.72
C PHE A 159 -9.38 -0.91 21.06
N ASN A 160 -9.89 -1.27 22.25
CA ASN A 160 -10.18 -2.65 22.59
C ASN A 160 -11.55 -3.06 22.03
N ASN A 161 -11.74 -4.32 21.67
CA ASN A 161 -13.03 -4.88 21.24
C ASN A 161 -14.15 -4.73 22.30
N GLN A 162 -13.79 -4.50 23.57
CA GLN A 162 -14.74 -4.25 24.67
C GLN A 162 -15.23 -2.80 24.76
N GLY A 163 -14.79 -1.90 23.85
CA GLY A 163 -15.17 -0.49 23.84
C GLY A 163 -14.30 0.42 24.71
N ASP A 164 -13.34 -0.14 25.45
CA ASP A 164 -12.34 0.63 26.19
C ASP A 164 -11.41 1.38 25.23
N GLN A 165 -11.34 2.69 25.40
CA GLN A 165 -10.46 3.58 24.65
C GLN A 165 -9.39 4.15 25.59
N THR A 166 -8.12 3.93 25.26
CA THR A 166 -7.01 4.64 25.91
C THR A 166 -6.33 5.50 24.85
N ALA A 167 -6.14 6.79 25.13
CA ALA A 167 -5.50 7.70 24.19
C ALA A 167 -4.44 8.55 24.88
N ILE A 168 -3.38 8.86 24.14
CA ILE A 168 -2.42 9.91 24.49
C ILE A 168 -2.41 10.95 23.39
N ASN A 169 -2.28 12.21 23.80
CA ASN A 169 -2.13 13.33 22.89
C ASN A 169 -0.68 13.81 22.97
N ASP A 170 0.02 13.72 21.85
CA ASP A 170 1.19 14.52 21.58
C ASP A 170 0.75 15.78 20.81
N THR A 171 1.57 16.83 20.91
CA THR A 171 1.43 18.06 20.12
C THR A 171 2.00 17.91 18.71
N ALA A 172 2.90 16.95 18.50
CA ALA A 172 3.60 16.74 17.24
C ALA A 172 2.79 15.91 16.24
N TRP A 173 3.01 16.16 14.94
CA TRP A 173 2.38 15.38 13.87
C TRP A 173 2.94 13.96 13.83
N ILE A 174 2.07 12.97 14.04
CA ILE A 174 2.44 11.56 13.97
C ILE A 174 2.30 11.09 12.52
N THR A 175 3.36 10.53 11.98
CA THR A 175 3.46 10.07 10.60
C THR A 175 3.21 8.56 10.47
N GLY A 176 3.49 7.78 11.52
CA GLY A 176 3.22 6.35 11.57
C GLY A 176 3.17 5.79 12.98
N CYS A 177 2.59 4.59 13.14
CA CYS A 177 2.61 3.84 14.39
C CYS A 177 2.70 2.33 14.14
N ASP A 178 3.19 1.60 15.14
CA ASP A 178 3.21 0.13 15.18
C ASP A 178 3.25 -0.37 16.64
N PHE A 179 3.29 -1.69 16.83
CA PHE A 179 3.32 -2.36 18.13
C PHE A 179 4.61 -3.13 18.37
N LEU A 180 5.23 -2.92 19.53
CA LEU A 180 6.42 -3.62 20.01
C LEU A 180 6.03 -4.86 20.82
N PRO A 181 6.11 -6.08 20.27
CA PRO A 181 5.57 -7.28 20.91
C PRO A 181 6.34 -7.69 22.17
N GLN A 182 7.67 -7.54 22.21
CA GLN A 182 8.46 -7.97 23.36
C GLN A 182 8.32 -6.98 24.53
N LEU A 183 8.37 -5.68 24.25
CA LEU A 183 8.20 -4.61 25.23
C LEU A 183 6.74 -4.38 25.61
N LYS A 184 5.79 -4.84 24.79
CA LYS A 184 4.35 -4.59 24.92
C LYS A 184 4.04 -3.09 24.97
N CYS A 185 4.70 -2.33 24.10
CA CYS A 185 4.53 -0.89 23.97
C CYS A 185 4.03 -0.53 22.57
N VAL A 186 3.39 0.62 22.44
CA VAL A 186 3.12 1.25 21.14
C VAL A 186 4.35 2.06 20.75
N VAL A 187 4.75 1.96 19.48
CA VAL A 187 5.73 2.87 18.88
C VAL A 187 5.02 3.79 17.90
N ALA A 188 5.40 5.06 17.88
CA ALA A 188 4.98 6.01 16.88
C ALA A 188 6.15 6.89 16.45
N VAL A 189 6.09 7.36 15.22
CA VAL A 189 7.09 8.29 14.67
C VAL A 189 6.42 9.61 14.36
N THR A 190 7.12 10.69 14.66
CA THR A 190 6.79 12.06 14.22
C THR A 190 7.86 12.52 13.25
N GLU A 191 7.83 13.78 12.84
CA GLU A 191 8.88 14.35 11.98
C GLU A 191 10.29 14.09 12.53
N ARG A 192 10.57 14.33 13.81
CA ARG A 192 11.94 14.22 14.33
C ARG A 192 12.07 13.46 15.64
N THR A 193 11.05 12.70 16.02
CA THR A 193 11.03 11.95 17.26
C THR A 193 10.44 10.56 17.08
N VAL A 194 10.89 9.63 17.93
CA VAL A 194 10.25 8.33 18.11
C VAL A 194 9.59 8.33 19.48
N ILE A 195 8.32 8.02 19.52
CA ILE A 195 7.50 7.92 20.74
C ILE A 195 7.34 6.45 21.06
N VAL A 196 7.65 6.05 22.29
CA VAL A 196 7.40 4.71 22.83
C VAL A 196 6.47 4.85 24.03
N TRP A 197 5.31 4.22 23.94
CA TRP A 197 4.23 4.38 24.91
C TRP A 197 3.83 3.03 25.53
N ASP A 198 3.95 2.93 26.85
CA ASP A 198 3.39 1.82 27.62
C ASP A 198 1.90 2.08 27.91
N TYR A 199 1.05 1.43 27.12
CA TYR A 199 -0.39 1.57 27.21
C TYR A 199 -1.03 0.92 28.45
N LYS A 200 -0.32 0.05 29.16
CA LYS A 200 -0.85 -0.66 30.34
C LYS A 200 -0.81 0.18 31.60
N SER A 201 0.01 1.22 31.60
CA SER A 201 0.15 2.15 32.71
C SER A 201 -1.14 2.98 32.89
N LYS A 202 -2.13 2.43 33.63
CA LYS A 202 -3.37 3.14 33.97
C LYS A 202 -3.11 4.14 35.11
N GLY A 203 -3.40 5.42 34.90
CA GLY A 203 -3.41 6.47 35.94
C GLY A 203 -2.57 7.71 35.60
N SER A 204 -2.15 8.47 36.61
CA SER A 204 -1.26 9.66 36.47
C SER A 204 0.20 9.30 36.15
N GLN A 205 0.44 8.14 35.54
CA GLN A 205 1.75 7.55 35.27
C GLN A 205 1.77 7.01 33.83
N ASN A 206 1.31 7.81 32.86
CA ASN A 206 1.47 7.46 31.45
C ASN A 206 2.98 7.44 31.14
N ASN A 207 3.55 6.25 31.09
CA ASN A 207 4.96 6.05 30.75
C ASN A 207 5.13 6.22 29.23
N CYS A 208 5.36 7.46 28.82
CA CYS A 208 5.65 7.85 27.45
C CYS A 208 7.12 8.29 27.37
N PHE A 209 7.87 7.64 26.50
CA PHE A 209 9.27 7.93 26.23
C PHE A 209 9.40 8.55 24.84
N VAL A 210 10.14 9.64 24.74
CA VAL A 210 10.36 10.36 23.48
C VAL A 210 11.85 10.39 23.18
N ILE A 211 12.25 9.64 22.15
CA ILE A 211 13.60 9.60 21.64
C ILE A 211 13.77 10.75 20.66
N LYS A 212 14.67 11.69 20.95
CA LYS A 212 14.96 12.86 20.10
C LYS A 212 16.39 13.38 20.32
N PRO A 213 16.96 14.12 19.36
CA PRO A 213 16.44 14.40 18.02
C PRO A 213 16.79 13.28 17.03
N MET A 214 15.87 12.96 16.13
CA MET A 214 16.18 12.23 14.90
C MET A 214 16.79 13.20 13.88
N GLU A 215 17.73 12.71 13.08
CA GLU A 215 18.50 13.53 12.14
C GLU A 215 17.64 14.00 10.96
N ASN A 216 16.78 13.12 10.45
CA ASN A 216 15.91 13.35 9.30
C ASN A 216 14.42 13.23 9.70
N GLY A 217 13.55 13.66 8.79
CA GLY A 217 12.09 13.61 8.88
C GLY A 217 11.55 12.19 8.81
N LEU A 218 11.11 11.56 9.91
CA LEU A 218 10.57 10.20 9.85
C LEU A 218 9.13 10.18 9.29
N LEU A 219 8.88 9.30 8.33
CA LEU A 219 7.62 9.23 7.57
C LEU A 219 6.82 7.95 7.83
N CYS A 220 7.51 6.84 8.09
CA CYS A 220 6.86 5.54 8.32
C CYS A 220 7.66 4.71 9.31
N VAL A 221 6.98 3.76 9.97
CA VAL A 221 7.56 2.88 10.98
C VAL A 221 6.97 1.47 10.86
N CYS A 222 7.79 0.47 11.15
CA CYS A 222 7.36 -0.92 11.29
C CYS A 222 8.24 -1.66 12.31
N THR A 223 7.65 -2.54 13.11
CA THR A 223 8.36 -3.40 14.05
C THR A 223 8.82 -4.68 13.36
N VAL A 224 10.02 -5.12 13.69
CA VAL A 224 10.57 -6.37 13.19
C VAL A 224 10.37 -7.48 14.22
N THR A 225 9.67 -8.53 13.80
CA THR A 225 9.44 -9.72 14.62
C THR A 225 10.53 -10.76 14.34
N MET A 226 11.63 -10.73 15.10
CA MET A 226 12.63 -11.80 15.09
C MET A 226 12.37 -12.78 16.25
N SER A 227 12.55 -14.08 16.01
CA SER A 227 12.31 -15.14 16.99
C SER A 227 13.35 -15.23 18.12
N ASP A 228 14.51 -14.59 17.97
CA ASP A 228 15.72 -15.05 18.66
C ASP A 228 16.09 -14.26 19.93
N HIS A 229 15.37 -13.19 20.27
CA HIS A 229 15.76 -12.32 21.38
C HIS A 229 14.61 -11.98 22.33
N LEU A 230 14.52 -12.73 23.42
CA LEU A 230 13.69 -12.41 24.57
C LEU A 230 14.13 -11.04 25.13
N ALA A 231 13.23 -10.05 25.10
CA ALA A 231 13.40 -8.67 25.62
C ALA A 231 14.09 -7.62 24.72
N LYS A 232 14.20 -7.85 23.40
CA LYS A 232 14.62 -6.83 22.43
C LYS A 232 13.59 -6.71 21.31
N ASP A 233 13.22 -5.47 20.97
CA ASP A 233 12.47 -5.16 19.76
C ASP A 233 13.35 -4.34 18.80
N ASN A 234 13.20 -4.58 17.51
CA ASN A 234 13.83 -3.77 16.47
C ASN A 234 12.76 -2.98 15.73
N ILE A 235 13.05 -1.72 15.46
CA ILE A 235 12.14 -0.75 14.85
C ILE A 235 12.77 -0.30 13.54
N LEU A 236 12.07 -0.54 12.43
CA LEU A 236 12.40 -0.03 11.11
C LEU A 236 11.67 1.29 10.86
N MET A 237 12.37 2.29 10.34
CA MET A 237 11.81 3.60 10.05
C MET A 237 12.30 4.11 8.71
N GLY A 238 11.43 4.74 7.94
CA GLY A 238 11.78 5.42 6.68
C GLY A 238 11.72 6.93 6.83
N ASP A 239 12.59 7.67 6.13
CA ASP A 239 12.66 9.13 6.23
C ASP A 239 12.48 9.91 4.92
N ASP A 240 12.48 11.24 5.04
CA ASP A 240 12.34 12.23 3.98
C ASP A 240 13.62 12.47 3.15
N LYS A 241 14.68 11.70 3.38
CA LYS A 241 15.94 11.73 2.62
C LYS A 241 16.27 10.40 1.95
N GLY A 242 15.35 9.44 1.99
CA GLY A 242 15.50 8.12 1.39
C GLY A 242 16.35 7.13 2.20
N TYR A 243 16.59 7.44 3.48
CA TYR A 243 17.23 6.50 4.39
C TYR A 243 16.21 5.60 5.08
N VAL A 244 16.63 4.35 5.25
CA VAL A 244 16.00 3.40 6.15
C VAL A 244 16.85 3.27 7.41
N HIS A 245 16.20 3.40 8.55
CA HIS A 245 16.80 3.34 9.88
C HIS A 245 16.35 2.07 10.59
N LEU A 246 17.28 1.44 11.31
CA LEU A 246 17.05 0.31 12.20
C LEU A 246 17.46 0.73 13.61
N LEU A 247 16.46 0.84 14.49
CA LEU A 247 16.64 1.16 15.90
C LEU A 247 16.39 -0.08 16.75
N THR A 248 17.38 -0.47 17.54
CA THR A 248 17.22 -1.51 18.56
C THR A 248 16.75 -0.89 19.88
N VAL A 249 15.69 -1.43 20.49
CA VAL A 249 15.22 -1.04 21.83
C VAL A 249 15.10 -2.26 22.76
N THR A 250 15.34 -2.04 24.05
CA THR A 250 15.22 -3.07 25.10
C THR A 250 14.53 -2.50 26.33
N SER A 251 14.12 -3.37 27.25
CA SER A 251 13.42 -2.96 28.49
C SER A 251 14.24 -2.01 29.37
N ASP A 252 15.57 -2.12 29.28
CA ASP A 252 16.50 -1.44 30.17
C ASP A 252 16.65 0.04 29.78
N HIS A 253 16.52 0.36 28.49
CA HIS A 253 16.50 1.74 27.98
C HIS A 253 15.36 2.56 28.56
N PHE A 254 14.26 1.91 28.94
CA PHE A 254 13.05 2.56 29.46
C PHE A 254 12.89 2.41 30.98
N GLY A 255 13.82 1.73 31.65
CA GLY A 255 13.73 1.47 33.10
C GLY A 255 12.51 0.63 33.51
N LEU A 256 11.90 -0.12 32.57
CA LEU A 256 10.65 -0.87 32.80
C LEU A 256 10.78 -1.96 33.89
N LYS A 257 12.01 -2.37 34.24
CA LYS A 257 12.29 -3.38 35.29
C LYS A 257 12.60 -2.80 36.68
N GLN A 258 12.77 -1.47 36.83
CA GLN A 258 13.11 -0.87 38.12
C GLN A 258 11.85 -0.46 38.92
N SER A 259 11.11 -1.44 39.43
CA SER A 259 10.16 -1.19 40.52
C SER A 259 10.90 -1.36 41.85
N LYS A 260 11.28 -0.24 42.50
CA LYS A 260 11.50 -0.05 43.96
C LYS A 260 12.44 1.15 44.20
N SER A 261 12.00 2.36 43.90
CA SER A 261 12.47 3.52 44.65
C SER A 261 11.31 4.49 44.88
N LYS A 262 11.02 4.71 46.15
CA LYS A 262 10.02 5.64 46.66
C LYS A 262 10.45 7.06 46.29
N GLY A 263 9.59 7.78 45.58
CA GLY A 263 9.72 9.23 45.38
C GLY A 263 8.64 9.68 44.40
N LYS A 264 7.83 10.67 44.82
CA LYS A 264 6.78 11.30 44.01
C LYS A 264 7.29 11.56 42.58
N LYS A 265 6.86 10.76 41.59
CA LYS A 265 7.05 11.09 40.17
C LYS A 265 5.72 11.58 39.64
N GLU A 266 5.64 12.86 39.36
CA GLU A 266 4.56 13.42 38.54
C GLU A 266 4.62 12.77 37.15
N SER A 267 3.45 12.67 36.50
CA SER A 267 3.29 12.20 35.12
C SER A 267 4.25 12.94 34.19
N GLN A 268 5.34 12.33 33.76
CA GLN A 268 6.29 13.00 32.87
C GLN A 268 6.68 12.14 31.68
N LEU A 269 6.40 12.69 30.49
CA LEU A 269 7.09 12.39 29.24
C LEU A 269 8.60 12.36 29.52
N GLN A 270 9.21 11.19 29.37
CA GLN A 270 10.65 11.02 29.53
C GLN A 270 11.34 11.24 28.19
N VAL A 271 12.12 12.31 28.09
CA VAL A 271 12.92 12.60 26.91
C VAL A 271 14.24 11.84 26.99
N LEU A 272 14.54 11.05 25.95
CA LEU A 272 15.77 10.28 25.79
C LEU A 272 16.55 10.82 24.59
N ASP A 273 17.87 10.90 24.73
CA ASP A 273 18.75 11.31 23.63
C ASP A 273 18.92 10.15 22.63
N SER A 274 18.66 10.41 21.35
CA SER A 274 18.82 9.43 20.27
C SER A 274 20.23 8.84 20.19
N LYS A 275 21.26 9.60 20.62
CA LYS A 275 22.66 9.14 20.65
C LYS A 275 22.92 8.01 21.64
N THR A 276 22.02 7.79 22.60
CA THR A 276 22.13 6.69 23.56
C THR A 276 21.68 5.35 22.98
N PHE A 277 21.11 5.35 21.77
CA PHE A 277 20.60 4.17 21.09
C PHE A 277 21.51 3.75 19.95
N ASN A 278 21.55 2.44 19.70
CA ASN A 278 22.15 1.91 18.48
C ASN A 278 21.17 2.08 17.31
N ILE A 279 21.43 3.08 16.46
CA ILE A 279 20.66 3.38 15.26
C ILE A 279 21.56 3.15 14.05
N VAL A 280 21.26 2.10 13.29
CA VAL A 280 21.90 1.86 11.99
C VAL A 280 21.05 2.53 10.93
N LYS A 281 21.66 3.23 9.97
CA LYS A 281 20.94 3.85 8.85
C LYS A 281 21.66 3.62 7.53
N ARG A 282 20.88 3.43 6.47
CA ARG A 282 21.40 3.27 5.11
C ARG A 282 20.49 3.98 4.11
N LYS A 283 21.09 4.69 3.16
CA LYS A 283 20.35 5.29 2.05
C LYS A 283 19.99 4.20 1.04
N LEU A 284 18.69 4.01 0.82
CA LEU A 284 18.16 2.98 -0.09
C LEU A 284 17.33 3.57 -1.23
N HIS A 285 16.89 4.82 -1.09
CA HIS A 285 16.07 5.52 -2.06
C HIS A 285 16.64 6.93 -2.29
N ASP A 286 16.40 7.50 -3.47
CA ASP A 286 16.77 8.89 -3.78
C ASP A 286 15.65 9.91 -3.51
N ASP A 287 14.49 9.42 -3.10
CA ASP A 287 13.34 10.21 -2.64
C ASP A 287 12.79 9.63 -1.33
N TRP A 288 11.74 10.23 -0.79
CA TRP A 288 11.12 9.88 0.49
C TRP A 288 10.78 8.41 0.59
N VAL A 289 11.06 7.80 1.75
CA VAL A 289 10.60 6.45 2.07
C VAL A 289 9.15 6.52 2.54
N VAL A 290 8.23 6.20 1.64
CA VAL A 290 6.78 6.39 1.86
C VAL A 290 6.20 5.30 2.75
N LYS A 291 6.70 4.07 2.62
CA LYS A 291 6.24 2.93 3.42
C LYS A 291 7.39 1.96 3.68
N ILE A 292 7.38 1.38 4.87
CA ILE A 292 8.28 0.30 5.27
C ILE A 292 7.45 -0.81 5.94
N LYS A 293 7.82 -2.07 5.70
CA LYS A 293 7.16 -3.22 6.32
C LYS A 293 8.12 -4.39 6.42
N TYR A 294 8.17 -5.03 7.58
CA TYR A 294 8.82 -6.32 7.74
C TYR A 294 7.86 -7.46 7.37
N ILE A 295 8.34 -8.41 6.57
CA ILE A 295 7.59 -9.56 6.07
C ILE A 295 8.20 -10.80 6.70
N SER A 296 7.62 -11.24 7.81
CA SER A 296 8.13 -12.36 8.60
C SER A 296 8.23 -13.66 7.79
N ASP A 297 7.27 -13.91 6.89
CA ASP A 297 7.24 -15.08 5.99
C ASP A 297 8.47 -15.17 5.07
N LEU A 298 9.05 -14.01 4.70
CA LEU A 298 10.22 -13.92 3.83
C LEU A 298 11.52 -13.67 4.61
N ASN A 299 11.43 -13.39 5.91
CA ASN A 299 12.53 -12.86 6.72
C ASN A 299 13.20 -11.61 6.09
N CYS A 300 12.40 -10.78 5.39
CA CYS A 300 12.88 -9.60 4.68
C CYS A 300 12.10 -8.36 5.09
N PHE A 301 12.73 -7.19 5.00
CA PHE A 301 12.04 -5.92 5.02
C PHE A 301 11.78 -5.47 3.58
N GLY A 302 10.64 -4.81 3.38
CA GLY A 302 10.33 -4.05 2.18
C GLY A 302 10.31 -2.55 2.49
N SER A 303 10.81 -1.73 1.58
CA SER A 303 10.67 -0.27 1.62
C SER A 303 10.35 0.28 0.24
N CYS A 304 9.54 1.33 0.16
CA CYS A 304 9.15 1.92 -1.13
C CYS A 304 9.24 3.45 -1.15
N SER A 305 9.47 3.98 -2.35
CA SER A 305 9.64 5.41 -2.62
C SER A 305 8.95 5.80 -3.93
N SER A 306 8.63 7.10 -4.05
CA SER A 306 8.13 7.69 -5.30
C SER A 306 9.22 7.82 -6.39
N ASP A 307 10.47 7.52 -6.06
CA ASP A 307 11.55 7.42 -7.03
C ASP A 307 11.25 6.35 -8.09
N SER A 308 11.61 6.62 -9.34
CA SER A 308 11.43 5.72 -10.48
C SER A 308 12.55 4.71 -10.64
N ILE A 309 13.74 4.96 -10.07
CA ILE A 309 14.90 4.07 -10.21
C ILE A 309 14.93 3.10 -9.02
N HIS A 310 15.01 3.64 -7.81
CA HIS A 310 15.02 2.89 -6.57
C HIS A 310 13.61 2.88 -5.96
N SER A 311 12.62 2.37 -6.70
CA SER A 311 11.21 2.48 -6.31
C SER A 311 10.82 1.56 -5.15
N PHE A 312 11.36 0.35 -5.13
CA PHE A 312 11.06 -0.66 -4.12
C PHE A 312 12.30 -1.49 -3.79
N VAL A 313 12.56 -1.72 -2.51
CA VAL A 313 13.66 -2.57 -2.03
C VAL A 313 13.07 -3.69 -1.18
N LEU A 314 13.58 -4.92 -1.35
CA LEU A 314 13.16 -6.09 -0.58
C LEU A 314 14.37 -6.94 -0.20
N ASP A 315 14.86 -6.85 1.02
CA ASP A 315 16.06 -7.59 1.44
C ASP A 315 16.08 -7.95 2.92
N ASP A 316 17.09 -8.71 3.34
CA ASP A 316 17.36 -9.02 4.75
C ASP A 316 17.82 -7.75 5.48
N ILE A 317 17.44 -7.62 6.75
CA ILE A 317 17.83 -6.52 7.64
C ILE A 317 19.35 -6.38 7.75
N LYS A 318 20.11 -7.47 7.65
CA LYS A 318 21.58 -7.47 7.64
C LYS A 318 22.16 -6.55 6.56
N ARG A 319 21.42 -6.32 5.46
CA ARG A 319 21.81 -5.36 4.42
C ARG A 319 21.89 -3.93 4.91
N LEU A 320 21.19 -3.57 5.97
CA LEU A 320 21.33 -2.23 6.56
C LEU A 320 22.70 -2.04 7.23
N GLU A 321 23.36 -3.13 7.63
CA GLU A 321 24.64 -3.12 8.36
C GLU A 321 25.84 -3.37 7.43
N ASP A 322 25.72 -4.28 6.46
CA ASP A 322 26.84 -4.75 5.64
C ASP A 322 27.17 -3.87 4.42
N ASN A 323 26.32 -2.90 4.08
CA ASN A 323 26.42 -2.03 2.90
C ASN A 323 26.54 -2.75 1.54
N LEU A 324 26.24 -4.05 1.45
CA LEU A 324 26.28 -4.81 0.21
C LEU A 324 25.07 -4.48 -0.69
N PRO A 325 25.12 -4.74 -2.01
CA PRO A 325 23.99 -4.45 -2.90
C PRO A 325 22.67 -5.04 -2.40
N VAL A 326 21.61 -4.25 -2.51
CA VAL A 326 20.25 -4.65 -2.12
C VAL A 326 19.44 -5.08 -3.34
N LYS A 327 18.45 -5.95 -3.13
CA LYS A 327 17.47 -6.29 -4.16
C LYS A 327 16.47 -5.14 -4.34
N GLU A 328 16.66 -4.40 -5.42
CA GLU A 328 15.84 -3.24 -5.78
C GLU A 328 15.06 -3.46 -7.08
N PHE A 329 13.93 -2.78 -7.18
CA PHE A 329 13.02 -2.84 -8.32
C PHE A 329 12.67 -1.42 -8.75
N SER A 330 12.87 -1.16 -10.04
CA SER A 330 12.47 0.09 -10.68
C SER A 330 11.04 -0.03 -11.21
N VAL A 331 10.19 0.90 -10.79
CA VAL A 331 8.82 1.04 -11.26
C VAL A 331 8.64 2.44 -11.82
N PRO A 332 8.25 2.61 -13.10
CA PRO A 332 7.97 3.92 -13.65
C PRO A 332 6.95 4.68 -12.80
N LYS A 333 7.33 5.90 -12.38
CA LYS A 333 6.57 6.78 -11.46
C LYS A 333 6.51 6.34 -9.99
N GLY A 334 7.32 5.36 -9.60
CA GLY A 334 7.54 4.96 -8.22
C GLY A 334 6.41 4.16 -7.56
N VAL A 335 6.64 3.80 -6.30
CA VAL A 335 5.75 2.97 -5.48
C VAL A 335 5.41 3.69 -4.17
N ASN A 336 4.12 3.84 -3.90
CA ASN A 336 3.62 4.55 -2.71
C ASN A 336 3.14 3.59 -1.62
N ALA A 337 2.74 2.38 -2.02
CA ALA A 337 2.29 1.35 -1.10
C ALA A 337 2.65 -0.02 -1.64
N PHE A 338 2.87 -0.96 -0.73
CA PHE A 338 2.99 -2.37 -1.07
C PHE A 338 2.39 -3.24 0.05
N THR A 339 2.11 -4.50 -0.30
CA THR A 339 1.79 -5.57 0.63
C THR A 339 2.24 -6.91 0.09
N TYR A 340 2.40 -7.88 0.99
CA TYR A 340 2.73 -9.26 0.65
C TYR A 340 1.56 -10.19 1.01
N CYS A 341 1.26 -11.12 0.11
CA CYS A 341 0.31 -12.20 0.34
C CYS A 341 1.06 -13.53 0.49
N GLY A 342 1.17 -14.04 1.72
CA GLY A 342 1.84 -15.32 1.98
C GLY A 342 1.20 -16.52 1.29
N LYS A 343 -0.13 -16.50 1.10
CA LYS A 343 -0.85 -17.58 0.40
C LYS A 343 -0.49 -17.66 -1.08
N ALA A 344 -0.44 -16.53 -1.76
CA ALA A 344 -0.11 -16.45 -3.18
C ALA A 344 1.40 -16.34 -3.43
N LYS A 345 2.20 -16.05 -2.39
CA LYS A 345 3.62 -15.70 -2.48
C LYS A 345 3.91 -14.50 -3.38
N VAL A 346 3.01 -13.53 -3.38
CA VAL A 346 3.03 -12.36 -4.27
C VAL A 346 3.22 -11.07 -3.49
N ILE A 347 4.03 -10.16 -4.04
CA ILE A 347 4.08 -8.77 -3.60
C ILE A 347 3.24 -7.93 -4.57
N VAL A 348 2.30 -7.19 -3.98
CA VAL A 348 1.47 -6.22 -4.71
C VAL A 348 1.99 -4.84 -4.39
N THR A 349 2.32 -4.06 -5.42
CA THR A 349 2.70 -2.65 -5.30
C THR A 349 1.60 -1.74 -5.88
N GLY A 350 1.53 -0.51 -5.37
CA GLY A 350 0.62 0.53 -5.82
C GLY A 350 1.32 1.88 -5.90
N GLY A 351 1.12 2.59 -7.01
CA GLY A 351 1.69 3.91 -7.28
C GLY A 351 0.60 4.97 -7.48
N LYS A 352 0.99 6.26 -7.47
CA LYS A 352 0.05 7.39 -7.57
C LYS A 352 -0.69 7.49 -8.91
N TYR A 353 -0.06 7.00 -9.99
CA TYR A 353 -0.54 7.16 -11.37
C TYR A 353 -1.01 5.86 -12.01
N TRP A 354 -0.86 4.74 -11.32
CA TRP A 354 -1.38 3.46 -11.74
C TRP A 354 -2.60 3.18 -10.88
N GLY A 355 -3.79 3.08 -11.51
CA GLY A 355 -4.84 2.26 -10.91
C GLY A 355 -4.19 0.92 -10.51
N VAL A 356 -4.48 0.45 -9.30
CA VAL A 356 -3.79 -0.62 -8.58
C VAL A 356 -3.25 -1.74 -9.50
N PHE A 357 -2.11 -2.33 -9.12
CA PHE A 357 -1.52 -3.59 -9.57
C PHE A 357 -0.35 -3.49 -10.55
N GLN A 358 0.88 -3.45 -10.00
CA GLN A 358 1.98 -4.21 -10.58
C GLN A 358 2.25 -5.41 -9.67
N GLU A 359 2.12 -6.61 -10.22
CA GLU A 359 2.42 -7.85 -9.52
C GLU A 359 3.92 -8.13 -9.63
N ILE A 360 4.62 -8.13 -8.50
CA ILE A 360 5.97 -8.69 -8.42
C ILE A 360 5.80 -10.12 -7.91
N VAL A 361 5.82 -11.07 -8.84
CA VAL A 361 5.89 -12.50 -8.53
C VAL A 361 7.33 -12.80 -8.14
N LEU A 362 7.54 -13.12 -6.86
CA LEU A 362 8.80 -13.71 -6.40
C LEU A 362 8.74 -15.20 -6.73
N LEU A 363 9.58 -15.65 -7.66
CA LEU A 363 9.74 -17.06 -8.04
C LEU A 363 10.30 -17.90 -6.89
#